data_AF-A0A9W3A294-F1
#
_entry.id   AF-A0A9W3A294-F1
#
_cell.length_a   1.000
_cell.length_b   1.000
_cell.length_c   1.000
_cell.angle_alpha   90.00
_cell.angle_beta   90.00
_cell.angle_gamma   90.00
#
_symmetry.space_group_name_H-M   'P 1'
#
loop_
_entity.id
_entity.type
_entity.pdbx_description
1 polymer ?
#
loop_
_entity_poly.entity_id
_entity_poly.type
_entity_poly.pdbx_seq_one_letter_code
_entity_poly.pdbx_strand_id
1 'polypeptide(L)'
;MNSVDSRTSCEMNWLIVCCLMCLTFTLSTQQELDCTDNGVFYPNGYRFKPEPCKTCYCSNGNYGCIAVMCGLPKCKGEDKPFVRDGDCCPTCP
;
A
#
# COMPACT_ATOMS: atom_id res chain seq x y z
N MET A 1 8.50 20.24 8.78
CA MET A 1 8.74 20.89 7.48
C MET A 1 7.65 20.39 6.54
N ASN A 2 6.69 21.15 6.04
CA ASN A 2 6.76 22.55 5.63
C ASN A 2 5.55 23.35 6.11
N SER A 3 5.87 24.56 6.57
CA SER A 3 4.97 25.61 7.02
C SER A 3 4.03 26.03 5.88
N VAL A 4 2.72 26.07 6.15
CA VAL A 4 1.76 26.75 5.27
C VAL A 4 1.87 28.23 5.58
N ASP A 5 2.71 28.93 4.82
CA ASP A 5 2.92 30.37 4.93
C ASP A 5 1.61 31.10 4.59
N SER A 6 0.95 31.58 5.64
CA SER A 6 -0.26 32.39 5.56
C SER A 6 0.14 33.84 5.29
N ARG A 7 0.73 34.15 4.13
CA ARG A 7 1.09 35.52 3.75
C ARG A 7 1.46 35.71 2.26
N THR A 8 0.53 35.43 1.36
CA THR A 8 0.54 35.99 -0.02
C THR A 8 -0.85 36.56 -0.32
N SER A 9 -1.19 37.63 0.38
CA SER A 9 -1.15 39.03 -0.08
C SER A 9 -2.35 39.40 -0.95
N CYS A 10 -3.28 40.06 -0.27
CA CYS A 10 -4.27 41.03 -0.74
C CYS A 10 -3.96 41.60 -2.13
N GLU A 11 -4.84 41.35 -3.11
CA GLU A 11 -5.25 42.33 -4.12
C GLU A 11 -6.67 41.97 -4.60
N MET A 12 -7.46 43.02 -4.80
CA MET A 12 -8.92 43.05 -4.74
C MET A 12 -9.61 42.31 -5.91
N ASN A 13 -9.64 40.98 -5.93
CA ASN A 13 -10.61 40.21 -6.74
C ASN A 13 -10.85 38.78 -6.20
N TRP A 14 -11.23 38.72 -4.92
CA TRP A 14 -11.26 37.53 -4.05
C TRP A 14 -12.11 36.36 -4.59
N LEU A 15 -13.22 36.61 -5.29
CA LEU A 15 -14.10 35.53 -5.77
C LEU A 15 -13.45 34.70 -6.88
N ILE A 16 -12.80 35.36 -7.85
CA ILE A 16 -12.21 34.66 -9.00
C ILE A 16 -10.93 33.91 -8.59
N VAL A 17 -10.09 34.52 -7.76
CA VAL A 17 -8.85 33.90 -7.27
C VAL A 17 -9.16 32.71 -6.35
N CYS A 18 -10.14 32.83 -5.45
CA CYS A 18 -10.57 31.70 -4.62
C CYS A 18 -11.18 30.57 -5.45
N CYS A 19 -11.96 30.89 -6.50
CA CYS A 19 -12.57 29.90 -7.38
C CYS A 19 -11.51 29.14 -8.22
N LEU A 20 -10.52 29.85 -8.77
CA LEU A 20 -9.41 29.25 -9.51
C LEU A 20 -8.48 28.42 -8.61
N MET A 21 -8.23 28.86 -7.37
CA MET A 21 -7.46 28.09 -6.39
C MET A 21 -8.23 26.84 -5.93
N CYS A 22 -9.55 26.92 -5.72
CA CYS A 22 -10.38 25.73 -5.46
C CYS A 22 -10.38 24.77 -6.64
N LEU A 23 -10.58 25.24 -7.87
CA LEU A 23 -10.63 24.40 -9.07
C LEU A 23 -9.31 23.67 -9.34
N THR A 24 -8.17 24.31 -9.05
CA THR A 24 -6.84 23.68 -9.17
C THR A 24 -6.51 22.77 -7.98
N PHE A 25 -6.94 23.11 -6.76
CA PHE A 25 -6.78 22.25 -5.57
C PHE A 25 -7.63 20.96 -5.65
N THR A 26 -8.89 21.05 -6.09
CA THR A 26 -9.77 19.86 -6.19
C THR A 26 -9.30 18.86 -7.24
N LEU A 27 -8.52 19.30 -8.23
CA LEU A 27 -8.01 18.41 -9.29
C LEU A 27 -6.82 17.56 -8.81
N SER A 28 -6.19 17.90 -7.68
CA SER A 28 -4.99 17.23 -7.16
C SER A 28 -5.22 16.36 -5.93
N THR A 29 -6.47 16.24 -5.45
CA THR A 29 -6.79 15.27 -4.40
C THR A 29 -6.79 13.87 -5.01
N GLN A 30 -5.62 13.22 -5.06
CA GLN A 30 -5.58 11.76 -5.11
C GLN A 30 -6.40 11.28 -3.91
N GLN A 31 -7.63 10.85 -4.17
CA GLN A 31 -8.49 10.27 -3.15
C GLN A 31 -7.95 8.88 -2.84
N GLU A 32 -6.91 8.84 -2.02
CA GLU A 32 -6.33 7.62 -1.47
C GLU A 32 -7.35 7.00 -0.51
N LEU A 33 -8.04 5.95 -0.97
CA LEU A 33 -9.06 5.24 -0.20
C LEU A 33 -8.42 4.16 0.67
N ASP A 34 -8.76 4.15 1.94
CA ASP A 34 -8.41 3.09 2.89
C ASP A 34 -9.29 1.85 2.69
N CYS A 35 -8.90 0.73 3.29
CA CYS A 35 -9.62 -0.54 3.21
C CYS A 35 -10.14 -0.98 4.58
N THR A 36 -11.24 -1.74 4.58
CA THR A 36 -11.74 -2.45 5.76
C THR A 36 -12.02 -3.90 5.41
N ASP A 37 -11.36 -4.83 6.09
CA ASP A 37 -11.57 -6.27 5.92
C ASP A 37 -11.83 -6.90 7.29
N ASN A 38 -12.94 -7.65 7.41
CA ASN A 38 -13.37 -8.29 8.66
C ASN A 38 -13.42 -7.35 9.89
N GLY A 39 -13.74 -6.07 9.67
CA GLY A 39 -13.78 -5.04 10.73
C GLY A 39 -12.40 -4.47 11.12
N VAL A 40 -11.33 -4.89 10.45
CA VAL A 40 -9.98 -4.36 10.62
C VAL A 40 -9.71 -3.27 9.59
N PHE A 41 -9.22 -2.13 10.06
CA PHE A 41 -8.85 -0.99 9.22
C PHE A 41 -7.43 -1.12 8.69
N TYR A 42 -7.25 -0.88 7.39
CA TYR A 42 -5.95 -0.87 6.72
C TYR A 42 -5.79 0.43 5.93
N PRO A 43 -4.77 1.26 6.24
CA PRO A 43 -4.57 2.50 5.51
C PRO A 43 -4.16 2.23 4.05
N ASN A 44 -4.42 3.18 3.16
CA ASN A 44 -3.98 3.08 1.79
C ASN A 44 -2.46 2.84 1.70
N GLY A 45 -2.05 1.95 0.79
CA GLY A 45 -0.65 1.56 0.60
C GLY A 45 -0.15 0.52 1.63
N TYR A 46 -0.95 0.15 2.62
CA TYR A 46 -0.56 -0.84 3.62
C TYR A 46 -0.35 -2.22 3.00
N ARG A 47 0.75 -2.88 3.36
CA ARG A 47 1.12 -4.22 2.90
C ARG A 47 1.67 -5.02 4.06
N PHE A 48 1.18 -6.24 4.23
CA PHE A 48 1.59 -7.11 5.33
C PHE A 48 1.56 -8.58 4.93
N LYS A 49 2.28 -9.41 5.69
CA LYS A 49 2.37 -10.85 5.50
C LYS A 49 1.81 -11.57 6.73
N PRO A 50 0.52 -11.96 6.75
CA PRO A 50 -0.04 -12.72 7.86
C PRO A 50 0.57 -14.13 7.96
N GLU A 51 1.03 -14.67 6.83
CA GLU A 51 1.68 -15.98 6.72
C GLU A 51 2.89 -15.83 5.76
N PRO A 52 3.95 -16.66 5.87
CA PRO A 52 5.14 -16.54 5.01
C PRO A 52 4.82 -16.52 3.51
N CYS A 53 3.83 -17.30 3.09
CA CYS A 53 3.40 -17.42 1.69
C CYS A 53 2.24 -16.52 1.28
N LYS A 54 1.73 -15.67 2.15
CA LYS A 54 0.57 -14.81 1.86
C LYS A 54 0.94 -13.36 2.06
N THR A 55 0.74 -12.54 1.04
CA THR A 55 0.92 -11.10 1.13
C THR A 55 -0.41 -10.42 0.86
N CYS A 56 -0.87 -9.63 1.82
CA CYS A 56 -2.08 -8.83 1.70
C CYS A 56 -1.73 -7.36 1.47
N TYR A 57 -2.59 -6.65 0.75
CA TYR A 57 -2.41 -5.24 0.43
C TYR A 57 -3.74 -4.48 0.53
N CYS A 58 -3.63 -3.20 0.86
CA CYS A 58 -4.67 -2.20 0.65
C CYS A 58 -4.17 -1.17 -0.37
N SER A 59 -4.95 -0.95 -1.42
CA SER A 59 -4.64 0.05 -2.44
C SER A 59 -5.92 0.69 -2.98
N ASN A 60 -6.14 1.96 -2.68
CA ASN A 60 -7.30 2.75 -3.12
C ASN A 60 -8.63 2.02 -2.88
N GLY A 61 -8.86 1.56 -1.65
CA GLY A 61 -10.07 0.83 -1.24
C GLY A 61 -10.11 -0.61 -1.71
N ASN A 62 -9.12 -1.08 -2.47
CA ASN A 62 -9.00 -2.47 -2.88
C ASN A 62 -8.15 -3.24 -1.87
N TYR A 63 -8.81 -4.08 -1.08
CA TYR A 63 -8.14 -5.08 -0.25
C TYR A 63 -7.99 -6.39 -1.01
N GLY A 64 -6.79 -6.95 -1.02
CA GLY A 64 -6.52 -8.23 -1.68
C GLY A 64 -5.36 -8.97 -1.05
N CYS A 65 -5.38 -10.29 -1.15
CA CYS A 65 -4.29 -11.16 -0.70
C CYS A 65 -3.82 -12.05 -1.84
N ILE A 66 -2.51 -12.16 -1.99
CA ILE A 66 -1.84 -13.00 -2.99
C ILE A 66 -1.11 -14.11 -2.24
N ALA A 67 -1.36 -15.35 -2.64
CA ALA A 67 -0.65 -16.52 -2.14
C ALA A 67 0.45 -16.92 -3.12
N VAL A 68 1.63 -17.23 -2.58
CA VAL A 68 2.76 -17.76 -3.35
C VAL A 68 2.61 -19.27 -3.47
N MET A 69 2.69 -19.78 -4.70
CA MET A 69 2.74 -21.21 -4.98
C MET A 69 4.19 -21.62 -5.22
N CYS A 70 4.72 -22.48 -4.34
CA CYS A 70 6.10 -22.96 -4.43
C CYS A 70 6.20 -24.23 -5.29
N GLY A 71 7.26 -24.33 -6.08
CA GLY A 71 7.68 -25.61 -6.66
C GLY A 71 8.44 -26.45 -5.65
N LEU A 72 8.44 -27.77 -5.85
CA LEU A 72 9.31 -28.68 -5.10
C LEU A 72 10.71 -28.70 -5.74
N PRO A 73 11.77 -28.26 -5.02
CA PRO A 73 13.12 -28.27 -5.57
C PRO A 73 13.63 -29.71 -5.74
N LYS A 74 14.50 -29.93 -6.73
CA LYS A 74 15.22 -31.19 -6.90
C LYS A 74 16.53 -31.13 -6.11
N CYS A 75 16.59 -31.81 -4.98
CA CYS A 75 17.82 -31.90 -4.18
C CYS A 75 18.80 -32.94 -4.75
N LYS A 76 20.07 -32.82 -4.38
CA LYS A 76 21.12 -33.77 -4.78
C LYS A 76 21.12 -34.96 -3.83
N GLY A 77 21.51 -36.13 -4.32
CA GLY A 77 21.62 -37.34 -3.50
C GLY A 77 20.30 -37.70 -2.82
N GLU A 78 20.33 -37.86 -1.50
CA GLU A 78 19.19 -38.26 -0.66
C GLU A 78 18.61 -37.11 0.17
N ASP A 79 19.05 -35.88 -0.09
CA ASP A 79 18.60 -34.70 0.65
C ASP A 79 17.10 -34.44 0.43
N LYS A 80 16.40 -34.10 1.51
CA LYS A 80 14.97 -33.78 1.47
C LYS A 80 14.75 -32.27 1.54
N PRO A 81 13.93 -31.68 0.66
CA PRO A 81 13.53 -30.29 0.79
C PRO A 81 12.85 -30.04 2.15
N PHE A 82 13.15 -28.91 2.78
CA PHE A 82 12.48 -28.47 4.01
C PHE A 82 12.24 -26.97 3.97
N VAL A 83 11.21 -26.51 4.69
CA VAL A 83 10.90 -25.09 4.84
C VAL A 83 11.56 -24.60 6.13
N ARG A 84 12.32 -23.50 6.06
CA ARG A 84 12.92 -22.89 7.27
C ARG A 84 11.87 -22.03 7.97
N ASP A 85 12.07 -21.79 9.27
CA ASP A 85 11.17 -20.91 10.02
C ASP A 85 11.14 -19.50 9.42
N GLY A 86 9.94 -19.04 9.06
CA GLY A 86 9.73 -17.75 8.41
C GLY A 86 9.85 -17.76 6.89
N ASP A 87 10.35 -18.85 6.28
CA ASP A 87 10.38 -19.00 4.83
C ASP A 87 9.05 -19.49 4.28
N CYS A 88 8.74 -19.06 3.06
CA CYS A 88 7.56 -19.55 2.35
C CYS A 88 7.81 -20.89 1.65
N CYS A 89 8.93 -21.00 0.92
CA CYS A 89 9.18 -22.13 0.04
C CYS A 89 10.23 -23.09 0.59
N PRO A 90 10.13 -24.40 0.29
CA PRO A 90 11.12 -25.37 0.71
C PRO A 90 12.43 -25.20 -0.05
N THR A 91 13.53 -25.42 0.64
CA THR A 91 14.90 -25.41 0.11
C THR A 91 15.61 -26.72 0.44
N CYS A 92 16.64 -27.06 -0.32
CA CYS A 92 17.54 -28.15 0.04
C CYS A 92 18.51 -27.67 1.14
N PRO A 93 18.98 -28.58 2.02
CA PRO A 93 20.02 -28.29 3.01
C PRO A 93 21.34 -27.85 2.38
#